data_AF-A0A4R4N6B5-F1
#
_entry.id   AF-A0A4R4N6B5-F1
#
_cell.length_a   1.000
_cell.length_b   1.000
_cell.length_c   1.000
_cell.angle_alpha   90.00
_cell.angle_beta   90.00
_cell.angle_gamma   90.00
#
_symmetry.space_group_name_H-M   'P 1'
#
loop_
_entity.id
_entity.type
_entity.pdbx_description
1 polymer ?
#
loop_
_entity_poly.entity_id
_entity_poly.type
_entity_poly.pdbx_seq_one_letter_code
_entity_poly.pdbx_strand_id
1 'polypeptide(L)'
;MPASTSPPDPRPRPAAAGAGGAAGEAAPDRRRVRIVPGGPILVEGPVEVVLEDGSTVVSDRWLVALCACRRSRSHPFCDTSHRRRVRPSPDANSPGANSPGADQTGAG
;
A
#
# COMPACT_ATOMS: atom_id res chain seq x y z
N MET A 1 -26.11 26.42 23.49
CA MET A 1 -26.00 24.99 23.82
C MET A 1 -25.24 24.29 22.69
N PRO A 2 -23.92 24.08 22.75
CA PRO A 2 -23.26 23.23 21.76
C PRO A 2 -23.53 21.76 22.10
N ALA A 3 -24.02 21.00 21.13
CA ALA A 3 -24.25 19.57 21.26
C ALA A 3 -22.89 18.85 21.39
N SER A 4 -22.66 18.26 22.55
CA SER A 4 -21.47 17.44 22.83
C SER A 4 -21.62 16.09 22.13
N THR A 5 -21.01 15.95 20.96
CA THR A 5 -20.88 14.64 20.28
C THR A 5 -19.54 14.06 20.69
N SER A 6 -19.55 13.10 21.61
CA SER A 6 -18.37 12.29 21.93
C SER A 6 -18.00 11.39 20.73
N PRO A 7 -16.71 11.20 20.40
CA PRO A 7 -16.29 10.20 19.43
C PRO A 7 -16.50 8.77 19.98
N PRO A 8 -16.75 7.77 19.12
CA PRO A 8 -16.89 6.38 19.56
C PRO A 8 -15.56 5.84 20.12
N ASP A 9 -15.67 5.08 21.21
CA ASP A 9 -14.57 4.43 21.92
C ASP A 9 -13.89 3.38 21.00
N PRO A 10 -12.55 3.42 20.80
CA PRO A 10 -11.84 2.51 19.90
C PRO A 10 -11.57 1.12 20.48
N ARG A 11 -12.13 0.77 21.65
CA ARG A 11 -11.82 -0.50 22.31
C ARG A 11 -12.21 -1.71 21.44
N PRO A 12 -11.25 -2.60 21.08
CA PRO A 12 -11.57 -3.84 20.40
C PRO A 12 -12.38 -4.76 21.32
N ARG A 13 -13.41 -5.40 20.77
CA ARG A 13 -14.18 -6.44 21.48
C ARG A 13 -13.28 -7.67 21.60
N PRO A 14 -13.17 -8.33 22.78
CA PRO A 14 -12.41 -9.56 22.87
C PRO A 14 -13.05 -10.63 21.99
N ALA A 15 -12.25 -11.24 21.11
CA ALA A 15 -12.67 -12.39 20.32
C ALA A 15 -12.88 -13.60 21.24
N ALA A 16 -14.02 -14.27 21.12
CA ALA A 16 -14.34 -15.49 21.83
C ALA A 16 -13.36 -16.60 21.44
N ALA A 17 -12.75 -17.25 22.44
CA ALA A 17 -11.91 -18.43 22.25
C ALA A 17 -12.78 -19.63 21.87
N GLY A 18 -12.43 -20.32 20.78
CA GLY A 18 -13.04 -21.57 20.31
C GLY A 18 -11.96 -22.62 20.04
N ALA A 19 -12.29 -23.88 20.35
CA ALA A 19 -11.39 -24.97 20.67
C ALA A 19 -10.89 -25.85 19.49
N GLY A 20 -9.64 -26.32 19.61
CA GLY A 20 -9.07 -27.65 19.34
C GLY A 20 -9.42 -28.50 18.09
N GLY A 21 -8.36 -29.00 17.41
CA GLY A 21 -8.36 -30.20 16.55
C GLY A 21 -6.95 -30.57 16.07
N ALA A 22 -6.55 -31.85 16.16
CA ALA A 22 -5.16 -32.33 16.18
C ALA A 22 -4.55 -32.82 14.82
N ALA A 23 -3.24 -32.58 14.68
CA ALA A 23 -2.15 -33.33 14.01
C ALA A 23 -2.28 -33.83 12.54
N GLY A 24 -1.73 -33.04 11.62
CA GLY A 24 -0.61 -33.49 10.76
C GLY A 24 0.62 -32.65 11.12
N GLU A 25 1.83 -32.93 10.63
CA GLU A 25 2.93 -31.94 10.66
C GLU A 25 2.49 -30.75 9.78
N ALA A 26 1.63 -29.91 10.35
CA ALA A 26 1.03 -28.79 9.69
C ALA A 26 2.17 -27.82 9.47
N ALA A 27 2.60 -27.69 8.22
CA ALA A 27 3.42 -26.55 7.82
C ALA A 27 2.86 -25.31 8.52
N PRO A 28 3.71 -24.50 9.18
CA PRO A 28 3.25 -23.40 10.01
C PRO A 28 2.23 -22.60 9.23
N ASP A 29 1.15 -22.15 9.88
CA ASP A 29 0.08 -21.40 9.23
C ASP A 29 0.68 -20.19 8.51
N ARG A 30 0.92 -20.37 7.20
CA ARG A 30 1.66 -19.40 6.39
C ARG A 30 0.68 -18.29 6.09
N ARG A 31 0.82 -17.18 6.80
CA ARG A 31 0.06 -15.98 6.45
C ARG A 31 0.37 -15.57 5.03
N ARG A 32 -0.67 -15.49 4.20
CA ARG A 32 -0.49 -15.11 2.81
C ARG A 32 -0.25 -13.62 2.70
N VAL A 33 0.81 -13.28 1.98
CA VAL A 33 1.14 -11.91 1.59
C VAL A 33 1.14 -11.82 0.07
N ARG A 34 0.44 -10.84 -0.50
CA ARG A 34 0.45 -10.56 -1.94
C ARG A 34 0.98 -9.16 -2.19
N ILE A 35 1.99 -9.07 -3.05
CA ILE A 35 2.52 -7.78 -3.50
C ILE A 35 1.79 -7.40 -4.79
N VAL A 36 1.10 -6.26 -4.78
CA VAL A 36 0.45 -5.72 -5.98
C VAL A 36 1.42 -4.77 -6.68
N PRO A 37 1.81 -5.01 -7.94
CA PRO A 37 2.68 -4.08 -8.69
C PRO A 37 2.07 -2.67 -8.73
N GLY A 38 2.84 -1.67 -8.27
CA GLY A 38 2.38 -0.28 -8.16
C GLY A 38 1.26 -0.04 -7.13
N GLY A 39 0.91 -1.06 -6.33
CA GLY A 39 -0.21 -1.07 -5.41
C GLY A 39 0.20 -1.38 -3.96
N PRO A 40 -0.78 -1.72 -3.10
CA PRO A 40 -0.52 -2.09 -1.72
C PRO A 40 0.05 -3.50 -1.59
N ILE A 41 0.56 -3.80 -0.39
CA ILE A 41 0.82 -5.17 0.06
C ILE A 41 -0.46 -5.67 0.74
N LEU A 42 -1.02 -6.77 0.27
CA LEU A 42 -2.21 -7.39 0.85
C LEU A 42 -1.78 -8.50 1.82
N VAL A 43 -2.24 -8.43 3.06
CA VAL A 43 -1.91 -9.39 4.13
C VAL A 43 -3.20 -9.98 4.68
N GLU A 44 -3.28 -11.30 4.78
CA GLU A 44 -4.36 -11.97 5.51
C GLU A 44 -4.26 -11.64 7.01
N GLY A 45 -5.34 -11.08 7.56
CA GLY A 45 -5.41 -10.62 8.94
C GLY A 45 -6.07 -11.62 9.89
N PRO A 46 -6.21 -11.27 11.18
CA PRO A 46 -5.88 -9.97 11.79
C PRO A 46 -4.38 -9.68 11.83
N VAL A 47 -3.97 -8.41 11.77
CA VAL A 47 -2.55 -8.02 11.78
C VAL A 47 -2.24 -6.97 12.85
N GLU A 48 -1.05 -7.07 13.40
CA GLU A 48 -0.38 -6.04 14.20
C GLU A 48 0.79 -5.50 13.37
N VAL A 49 0.88 -4.17 13.22
CA VAL A 49 1.90 -3.50 12.42
C VAL A 49 2.74 -2.61 13.34
N VAL A 50 4.03 -2.90 13.43
CA VAL A 50 5.02 -2.08 14.13
C VAL A 50 5.66 -1.11 13.13
N LEU A 51 5.68 0.17 13.47
CA LEU A 51 6.26 1.25 12.67
C LEU A 51 7.71 1.55 13.07
N GLU A 52 8.41 2.35 12.27
CA GLU A 52 9.80 2.72 12.51
C GLU A 52 9.99 3.55 13.80
N ASP A 53 8.96 4.29 14.21
CA ASP A 53 8.95 5.06 15.47
C ASP A 53 8.64 4.18 16.71
N GLY A 54 8.47 2.87 16.52
CA GLY A 54 8.13 1.92 17.56
C GLY A 54 6.64 1.89 17.93
N SER A 55 5.80 2.71 17.29
CA SER A 55 4.36 2.65 17.51
C SER A 55 3.74 1.45 16.80
N THR A 56 2.62 0.96 17.37
CA THR A 56 1.91 -0.21 16.87
C THR A 56 0.48 0.16 16.46
N VAL A 57 0.04 -0.37 15.32
CA VAL A 57 -1.34 -0.23 14.83
C VAL A 57 -1.92 -1.61 14.53
N VAL A 58 -3.14 -1.88 14.99
CA VAL A 58 -3.81 -3.17 14.84
C VAL A 58 -4.95 -3.07 13.83
N SER A 59 -5.18 -4.15 13.07
CA SER A 59 -6.36 -4.29 12.22
C SER A 59 -6.95 -5.69 12.33
N ASP A 60 -8.21 -5.76 12.75
CA ASP A 60 -8.98 -7.00 12.86
C ASP A 60 -9.64 -7.44 11.54
N ARG A 61 -9.29 -6.78 10.42
CA ARG A 61 -9.83 -7.15 9.11
C ARG A 61 -9.20 -8.44 8.63
N TRP A 62 -10.00 -9.26 7.96
CA TRP A 62 -9.56 -10.52 7.34
C TRP A 62 -8.54 -10.31 6.20
N LEU A 63 -8.55 -9.13 5.55
CA LEU A 63 -7.55 -8.74 4.57
C LEU A 63 -7.19 -7.27 4.76
N VAL A 64 -5.90 -7.00 4.89
CA VAL A 64 -5.34 -5.68 5.20
C VAL A 64 -4.46 -5.23 4.05
N ALA A 65 -4.66 -3.99 3.60
CA ALA A 65 -3.86 -3.38 2.56
C ALA A 65 -2.84 -2.42 3.19
N LEU A 66 -1.57 -2.78 3.19
CA LEU A 66 -0.47 -1.95 3.66
C LEU A 66 0.08 -1.07 2.54
N CYS A 67 0.41 0.16 2.90
CA CYS A 67 0.93 1.16 1.97
C CYS A 67 2.40 0.88 1.62
N ALA A 68 2.66 0.51 0.36
CA ALA A 68 4.03 0.40 -0.15
C ALA A 68 4.56 1.72 -0.76
N CYS A 69 3.68 2.70 -1.02
CA CYS A 69 4.04 3.90 -1.78
C CYS A 69 4.37 5.14 -0.94
N ARG A 70 4.22 5.07 0.39
CA ARG A 70 4.39 6.18 1.36
C ARG A 70 3.59 7.47 1.09
N ARG A 71 2.62 7.45 0.16
CA ARG A 71 1.76 8.60 -0.16
C ARG A 71 0.44 8.62 0.62
N SER A 72 0.18 7.61 1.44
CA SER A 72 -1.09 7.49 2.16
C SER A 72 -1.19 8.46 3.32
N ARG A 73 -2.36 9.06 3.50
CA ARG A 73 -2.70 9.89 4.67
C ARG A 73 -3.06 9.06 5.90
N SER A 74 -3.31 7.77 5.72
CA SER A 74 -3.64 6.81 6.77
C SER A 74 -2.54 5.78 6.96
N HIS A 75 -1.27 6.17 6.75
CA HIS A 75 -0.12 5.30 6.96
C HIS A 75 -0.21 4.62 8.35
N PRO A 76 -0.03 3.28 8.46
CA PRO A 76 0.51 2.34 7.47
C PRO A 76 -0.47 1.76 6.44
N PHE A 77 -1.77 2.04 6.54
CA PHE A 77 -2.78 1.46 5.66
C PHE A 77 -2.88 2.18 4.32
N CYS A 78 -3.31 1.47 3.27
CA CYS A 78 -3.52 2.03 1.94
C CYS A 78 -4.88 2.75 1.85
N ASP A 79 -4.85 4.02 1.45
CA ASP A 79 -6.02 4.89 1.18
C ASP A 79 -6.23 5.14 -0.33
N THR A 80 -5.66 4.28 -1.18
CA THR A 80 -5.62 4.41 -2.66
C THR A 80 -4.75 5.56 -3.21
N SER A 81 -4.00 6.29 -2.37
CA SER A 81 -3.11 7.36 -2.84
C SER A 81 -2.04 6.91 -3.84
N HIS A 82 -1.77 5.60 -3.94
CA HIS A 82 -0.88 5.03 -4.94
C HIS A 82 -1.33 5.29 -6.39
N ARG A 83 -2.64 5.48 -6.62
CA ARG A 83 -3.23 5.70 -7.96
C ARG A 83 -3.02 7.10 -8.50
N ARG A 84 -2.60 8.06 -7.67
CA ARG A 84 -2.36 9.44 -8.11
C ARG A 84 -1.26 9.44 -9.18
N ARG A 85 -1.65 9.74 -10.42
CA ARG A 85 -0.72 10.00 -11.52
C ARG A 85 -0.05 11.34 -11.25
N VAL A 86 1.21 11.32 -10.86
CA VAL A 86 2.07 12.50 -10.96
C VAL A 86 2.22 12.74 -12.46
N ARG A 87 1.77 13.90 -12.96
CA ARG A 87 2.13 14.31 -14.32
C ARG A 87 3.66 14.34 -14.36
N PRO A 88 4.34 13.70 -15.33
CA PRO A 88 5.77 13.89 -15.45
C PRO A 88 6.03 15.40 -15.56
N SER A 89 6.87 15.94 -14.66
CA SER A 89 7.38 17.30 -14.84
C SER A 89 8.18 17.28 -16.15
N PRO A 90 8.02 18.26 -17.05
CA PRO A 90 8.71 18.24 -18.35
C PRO A 90 10.22 18.49 -18.28
N ASP A 91 10.85 18.28 -17.12
CA ASP A 91 12.19 18.77 -16.80
C ASP A 91 12.96 17.73 -15.97
N ALA A 92 13.10 16.53 -16.53
CA ALA A 92 14.22 15.66 -16.23
C ALA A 92 14.51 14.78 -17.45
N ASN A 93 15.41 15.28 -18.31
CA ASN A 93 16.06 14.55 -19.40
C ASN A 93 15.38 14.63 -20.80
N SER A 94 15.53 15.78 -21.47
CA SER A 94 15.50 15.86 -22.95
C SER A 94 16.92 15.88 -23.50
N PRO A 95 17.48 14.76 -24.00
CA PRO A 95 18.64 14.83 -24.86
C PRO A 95 18.20 15.08 -26.31
N GLY A 96 18.59 16.25 -26.83
CA GLY A 96 19.13 16.39 -28.19
C GLY A 96 18.16 16.35 -29.37
N ALA A 97 18.22 17.41 -30.18
CA ALA A 97 17.60 17.51 -31.48
C ALA A 97 18.10 16.42 -32.45
N ASN A 98 17.19 15.76 -33.15
CA ASN A 98 17.49 15.00 -34.35
C ASN A 98 16.74 15.65 -35.53
N SER A 99 17.42 16.53 -36.27
CA SER A 99 16.99 16.90 -37.62
C SER A 99 17.42 15.79 -38.58
N PRO A 100 16.52 15.16 -39.36
CA PRO A 100 16.96 14.37 -40.50
C PRO A 100 17.28 15.32 -41.66
N GLY A 101 18.46 15.13 -42.24
CA GLY A 101 18.97 15.91 -43.37
C GLY A 101 18.11 15.74 -44.63
N ALA A 102 17.91 16.86 -45.32
CA ALA A 102 17.40 16.90 -46.67
C ALA A 102 18.57 17.05 -47.65
N ASP A 103 18.77 15.97 -48.41
CA ASP A 103 19.27 15.86 -49.78
C ASP A 103 19.84 17.12 -50.45
N GLN A 104 21.12 17.07 -50.79
CA GLN A 104 21.73 17.93 -51.80
C GLN A 104 22.25 17.02 -52.92
N THR A 105 21.35 16.52 -53.77
CA THR A 105 21.77 15.93 -55.04
C THR A 105 22.25 17.04 -55.99
N GLY A 106 23.56 17.06 -56.24
CA GLY A 106 24.20 17.78 -57.34
C GLY A 106 24.61 16.81 -58.44
N ALA A 107 24.05 17.00 -59.64
CA ALA A 107 24.55 16.61 -60.95
C ALA A 107 23.89 17.62 -61.91
N GLY A 108 24.60 18.43 -62.68
CA GLY A 108 25.68 18.07 -63.58
C GLY A 108 25.17 18.34 -64.99
#